data_AF-L9X6K2-F1
#
_entry.id   AF-L9X6K2-F1
#
_cell.length_a   1.000
_cell.length_b   1.000
_cell.length_c   1.000
_cell.angle_alpha   90.00
_cell.angle_beta   90.00
_cell.angle_gamma   90.00
#
_symmetry.space_group_name_H-M   'P 1'
#
loop_
_entity.id
_entity.type
_entity.pdbx_description
1 polymer ?
#
loop_
_entity_poly.entity_id
_entity_poly.type
_entity_poly.pdbx_seq_one_letter_code
_entity_poly.pdbx_strand_id
1 'polypeptide(L)' 'MISEDEAPLMYRVLLPIDDSEARARAQAEAVLELPRARDEIAVDVLHVHEEVSLSLIHISER' A
#
# COMPACT_ATOMS: atom_id res chain seq x y z
N MET A 1 -15.21 25.75 -21.25
CA MET A 1 -13.87 25.72 -20.65
C MET A 1 -14.04 25.18 -19.26
N ILE A 2 -13.72 23.90 -19.08
CA ILE A 2 -13.55 23.28 -17.77
C ILE A 2 -12.10 23.62 -17.39
N SER A 3 -11.93 24.37 -16.31
CA SER A 3 -10.61 24.77 -15.82
C SER A 3 -9.85 23.52 -15.38
N GLU A 4 -8.56 23.43 -15.71
CA GLU A 4 -7.67 22.31 -15.34
C GLU A 4 -7.48 22.12 -13.82
N ASP A 5 -8.08 22.98 -13.00
CA ASP A 5 -8.07 22.95 -11.52
C ASP A 5 -9.18 22.06 -10.91
N GLU A 6 -10.11 21.56 -11.74
CA GLU A 6 -11.16 20.59 -11.35
C GLU A 6 -10.75 19.15 -11.73
N ALA A 7 -9.51 18.76 -11.47
CA ALA A 7 -9.24 17.34 -11.30
C ALA A 7 -9.97 16.91 -10.02
N PRO A 8 -10.87 15.90 -10.03
CA PRO A 8 -11.51 15.46 -8.80
C PRO A 8 -10.41 15.16 -7.79
N LEU A 9 -10.49 15.76 -6.60
CA LEU A 9 -9.53 15.54 -5.53
C LEU A 9 -9.59 14.06 -5.14
N MET A 10 -8.78 13.24 -5.81
CA MET A 10 -8.65 11.83 -5.50
C MET A 10 -7.72 11.70 -4.30
N TYR A 11 -8.29 11.26 -3.18
CA TYR A 11 -7.54 10.93 -1.98
C TYR A 11 -6.78 9.65 -2.20
N ARG A 12 -5.49 9.68 -1.87
CA ARG A 12 -4.63 8.50 -1.96
C ARG A 12 -4.47 7.86 -0.59
N VAL A 13 -4.88 6.61 -0.47
CA VAL A 13 -4.81 5.82 0.76
C VAL A 13 -3.70 4.80 0.62
N LEU A 14 -2.79 4.76 1.60
CA LEU A 14 -1.77 3.72 1.69
C LEU A 14 -2.32 2.54 2.49
N LEU A 15 -2.31 1.34 1.89
CA LEU A 15 -2.80 0.10 2.49
C LEU A 15 -1.61 -0.83 2.81
N PRO A 16 -1.08 -0.81 4.05
CA PRO A 16 0.00 -1.69 4.44
C PRO A 16 -0.50 -3.13 4.65
N ILE A 17 -0.02 -4.04 3.80
CA ILE A 17 -0.25 -5.47 3.94
C ILE A 17 0.99 -6.18 4.48
N ASP A 18 0.77 -7.35 5.05
CA ASP A 18 1.79 -8.32 5.46
C ASP A 18 1.28 -9.73 5.12
N ASP A 19 2.00 -10.78 5.54
CA ASP A 19 1.66 -12.17 5.22
C ASP A 19 0.31 -12.66 5.82
N SER A 20 -0.35 -11.85 6.66
CA SER A 20 -1.67 -12.17 7.19
C SER A 20 -2.79 -11.78 6.22
N GLU A 21 -3.26 -12.77 5.46
CA GLU A 21 -4.41 -12.64 4.56
C GLU A 21 -5.66 -12.06 5.26
N ALA A 22 -5.94 -12.50 6.49
CA ALA A 22 -7.08 -12.02 7.26
C ALA A 22 -6.99 -10.52 7.57
N ARG A 23 -5.80 -10.02 7.94
CA ARG A 23 -5.58 -8.58 8.16
C ARG A 23 -5.68 -7.79 6.85
N ALA A 24 -5.04 -8.28 5.78
CA ALA A 24 -5.08 -7.63 4.48
C ALA A 24 -6.52 -7.47 3.97
N ARG A 25 -7.36 -8.50 4.15
CA ARG A 25 -8.78 -8.47 3.78
C ARG A 25 -9.57 -7.46 4.60
N ALA A 26 -9.44 -7.48 5.92
CA ALA A 26 -10.15 -6.55 6.79
C ALA A 26 -9.79 -5.08 6.47
N GLN A 27 -8.53 -4.81 6.12
CA GLN A 27 -8.13 -3.47 5.70
C GLN A 27 -8.73 -3.07 4.34
N ALA A 28 -8.76 -3.98 3.38
CA ALA A 28 -9.40 -3.72 2.08
C ALA A 28 -10.90 -3.44 2.24
N GLU A 29 -11.59 -4.20 3.09
CA GLU A 29 -13.00 -3.97 3.43
C GLU A 29 -13.20 -2.59 4.08
N ALA A 30 -12.33 -2.20 5.02
CA ALA A 30 -12.39 -0.87 5.65
C ALA A 30 -12.24 0.28 4.63
N VAL A 31 -11.42 0.11 3.59
CA VAL A 31 -11.29 1.12 2.53
C VAL A 31 -12.54 1.19 1.65
N LEU A 32 -13.17 0.05 1.36
CA LEU A 32 -14.41 -0.01 0.59
C LEU A 32 -15.59 0.66 1.31
N GLU A 33 -15.56 0.69 2.64
CA GLU A 33 -16.55 1.35 3.49
C GLU A 33 -16.34 2.88 3.59
N LEU A 34 -15.23 3.42 3.06
CA LEU A 34 -15.00 4.86 3.09
C LEU A 34 -16.01 5.62 2.20
N PRO A 35 -16.43 6.83 2.61
CA PRO A 35 -17.33 7.65 1.80
C PRO A 35 -16.75 7.89 0.41
N ARG A 36 -17.56 7.65 -0.62
CA ARG A 36 -17.18 7.85 -2.03
C ARG A 36 -15.92 7.10 -2.46
N ALA A 37 -15.63 5.96 -1.83
CA ALA A 37 -14.46 5.13 -2.13
C ALA A 37 -14.28 4.79 -3.61
N ARG A 38 -15.38 4.70 -4.37
CA ARG A 38 -15.33 4.38 -5.80
C ARG A 38 -14.87 5.55 -6.67
N ASP A 39 -15.19 6.77 -6.27
CA ASP A 39 -15.10 7.95 -7.13
C ASP A 39 -13.97 8.90 -6.70
N GLU A 40 -13.60 8.86 -5.41
CA GLU A 40 -12.67 9.81 -4.80
C GLU A 40 -11.46 9.15 -4.14
N ILE A 41 -11.34 7.82 -4.13
CA ILE A 41 -10.22 7.13 -3.44
C ILE A 41 -9.39 6.28 -4.43
N ALA A 42 -8.09 6.51 -4.40
CA ALA A 42 -7.08 5.64 -4.99
C ALA A 42 -6.29 4.94 -3.88
N VAL A 43 -6.00 3.66 -4.04
CA VAL A 43 -5.31 2.87 -3.01
C VAL A 43 -3.95 2.41 -3.52
N ASP A 44 -2.91 2.70 -2.75
CA ASP A 44 -1.59 2.12 -2.95
C ASP A 44 -1.38 0.98 -1.95
N VAL A 45 -1.19 -0.24 -2.45
CA VAL A 45 -0.90 -1.39 -1.59
C VAL A 45 0.60 -1.46 -1.34
N LEU A 46 0.99 -1.43 -0.07
CA LEU A 46 2.39 -1.51 0.36
C LEU A 46 2.61 -2.84 1.08
N HIS A 47 3.51 -3.66 0.55
CA HIS A 47 4.02 -4.83 1.25
C HIS A 47 5.48 -4.60 1.64
N VAL A 48 5.78 -4.67 2.93
CA VAL A 48 7.15 -4.56 3.43
C VAL A 48 7.66 -5.97 3.72
N HIS A 49 8.65 -6.41 2.95
CA HIS A 49 9.42 -7.60 3.27
C HIS A 49 10.58 -7.19 4.19
N GLU A 50 10.77 -7.91 5.30
CA GLU A 50 12.03 -7.79 6.04
C GLU A 50 13.16 -8.28 5.11
N GLU A 51 14.11 -7.39 4.80
CA GLU A 51 15.20 -7.73 3.91
C GLU A 51 15.98 -8.95 4.45
N VAL A 52 16.30 -9.84 3.51
CA VAL A 52 17.08 -11.06 3.69
C VAL A 52 18.29 -10.72 4.54
N SER A 53 18.43 -11.42 5.67
CA SER A 53 19.67 -11.43 6.42
C SER A 53 20.81 -11.73 5.45
N LEU A 54 21.62 -10.72 5.13
CA LEU A 54 22.93 -10.92 4.51
C LEU A 54 23.76 -11.62 5.57
N SER A 55 23.54 -12.92 5.72
CA SER A 55 24.36 -13.80 6.52
C SER A 55 25.75 -13.76 5.90
N LEU A 56 26.56 -12.86 6.46
CA LEU A 56 28.00 -12.86 6.52
C LEU A 56 28.60 -13.76 5.45
N ILE A 57 28.85 -13.18 4.27
CA ILE A 57 29.88 -13.68 3.37
C ILE A 57 31.18 -13.60 4.19
N HIS A 58 31.44 -14.64 5.00
CA HIS A 58 32.75 -14.90 5.54
C HIS A 58 33.59 -15.27 4.32
N ILE A 59 34.18 -14.25 3.71
CA ILE A 59 35.33 -14.42 2.83
C ILE A 59 36.37 -15.09 3.73
N SER A 60 36.58 -16.39 3.49
CA SER A 60 37.65 -17.15 4.11
C SER A 60 38.97 -16.49 3.69
N GLU A 61 39.51 -15.63 4.55
CA GLU A 61 40.93 -15.28 4.48
C GLU A 61 41.72 -16.36 5.22
N ARG A 62 42.31 -17.23 4.39
CA ARG A 62 43.50 -18.07 4.60
C ARG A 62 43.50 -19.14 5.69
#